data_AF-A0A9D4K107-F1
#
_entry.id   AF-A0A9D4K107-F1
#
_cell.length_a   1.000
_cell.length_b   1.000
_cell.length_c   1.000
_cell.angle_alpha   90.00
_cell.angle_beta   90.00
_cell.angle_gamma   90.00
#
_symmetry.space_group_name_H-M   'P 1'
#
loop_
_entity.id
_entity.type
_entity.pdbx_description
1 polymer ?
#
loop_
_entity_poly.entity_id
_entity_poly.type
_entity_poly.pdbx_seq_one_letter_code
_entity_poly.pdbx_strand_id
1 'polypeptide(L)' 'MGIKAREDEQWPSEEGKKACNIRKNRYKDILPYDSCRVTLDPLPGDEGSDYINASFIEDMNGLQCLHRQPGTT' A
#
# COMPACT_ATOMS: atom_id res chain seq x y z
N MET A 1 -17.00 -3.60 23.24
CA MET A 1 -15.54 -3.72 23.05
C MET A 1 -15.19 -2.88 21.83
N GLY A 2 -14.68 -1.66 22.03
CA GLY A 2 -14.18 -0.85 20.91
C GLY A 2 -12.84 -1.44 20.46
N ILE A 3 -12.66 -1.61 19.16
CA ILE A 3 -11.36 -1.93 18.59
C ILE A 3 -10.48 -0.71 18.87
N LYS A 4 -9.67 -0.78 19.93
CA LYS A 4 -8.64 0.23 20.16
C LYS A 4 -7.56 -0.05 19.12
N ALA A 5 -7.43 0.83 18.14
CA ALA A 5 -6.23 0.86 17.32
C ALA A 5 -5.03 0.93 18.29
N ARG A 6 -4.03 0.07 18.10
CA ARG A 6 -2.83 0.07 18.93
C ARG A 6 -2.04 1.31 18.56
N GLU A 7 -2.21 2.39 19.33
CA GLU A 7 -1.64 3.72 19.07
C GLU A 7 -0.10 3.72 19.05
N ASP A 8 0.51 2.66 19.59
CA ASP A 8 1.97 2.48 19.71
C ASP A 8 2.57 1.66 18.56
N GLU A 9 1.73 1.08 17.70
CA GLU A 9 2.17 0.20 16.62
C GLU A 9 2.61 1.08 15.45
N GLN A 10 3.93 1.17 15.23
CA GLN A 10 4.47 1.90 14.09
C GLN A 10 4.21 1.08 12.82
N TRP A 11 3.39 1.61 11.92
CA TRP A 11 3.14 1.00 10.60
C TRP A 11 4.03 1.69 9.55
N PRO A 12 5.20 1.12 9.23
CA PRO A 12 6.11 1.74 8.28
C PRO A 12 5.52 1.76 6.87
N SER A 13 5.91 2.76 6.08
CA SER A 13 5.54 2.95 4.67
C SER A 13 6.78 3.33 3.86
N GLU A 14 7.92 2.72 4.16
CA GLU A 14 9.23 3.12 3.64
C GLU A 14 9.33 2.87 2.14
N GLU A 15 8.69 1.83 1.60
CA GLU A 15 8.70 1.53 0.17
C GLU A 15 8.06 2.64 -0.66
N GLY A 16 6.97 3.25 -0.15
CA GLY A 16 6.31 4.37 -0.81
C GLY A 16 7.10 5.69 -0.76
N LYS A 17 8.04 5.81 0.19
CA LYS A 17 8.90 6.99 0.37
C LYS A 17 10.17 6.96 -0.48
N LYS A 18 10.53 5.81 -1.06
CA LYS A 18 11.71 5.69 -1.94
C LYS A 18 11.61 6.63 -3.13
N ALA A 19 12.74 7.22 -3.54
CA ALA A 19 12.81 8.19 -4.63
C ALA A 19 12.25 7.66 -5.97
N CYS A 20 12.41 6.35 -6.24
CA CYS A 20 11.86 5.67 -7.42
C CYS A 20 10.33 5.49 -7.36
N ASN A 21 9.71 5.60 -6.18
CA ASN A 21 8.29 5.33 -5.94
C ASN A 21 7.46 6.58 -5.61
N ILE A 22 8.06 7.69 -5.17
CA ILE A 22 7.31 8.89 -4.76
C ILE A 22 6.35 9.41 -5.85
N ARG A 23 6.70 9.24 -7.14
CA ARG A 23 5.86 9.69 -8.28
C ARG A 23 4.72 8.73 -8.60
N LYS A 24 4.73 7.52 -8.05
CA LYS A 24 3.68 6.49 -8.21
C LYS A 24 2.53 6.71 -7.21
N ASN A 25 2.66 7.68 -6.32
CA ASN A 25 1.65 8.05 -5.32
C ASN A 25 0.85 9.28 -5.78
N ARG A 26 -0.49 9.18 -5.73
CA ARG A 26 -1.37 10.31 -6.04
C ARG A 26 -1.25 11.44 -5.00
N TYR A 27 -1.05 11.08 -3.74
CA TYR A 27 -0.88 12.01 -2.61
C TYR A 27 0.33 11.58 -1.79
N LYS A 28 1.11 12.55 -1.27
CA LYS A 28 2.38 12.27 -0.57
C LYS A 28 2.20 11.68 0.82
N ASP A 29 1.04 11.94 1.41
CA ASP A 29 0.61 11.59 2.76
C ASP A 29 -0.25 10.31 2.79
N ILE A 30 -0.65 9.79 1.62
CA ILE A 30 -1.44 8.56 1.51
C ILE A 30 -0.55 7.48 0.90
N LEU A 31 0.11 6.70 1.76
CA LEU A 31 1.02 5.60 1.38
C LEU A 31 0.51 4.27 1.94
N PRO A 32 0.74 3.14 1.25
CA PRO A 32 0.45 1.82 1.80
C PRO A 32 1.45 1.50 2.93
N TYR A 33 1.03 0.69 3.90
CA TYR A 33 1.96 0.13 4.88
C TYR A 33 2.75 -1.02 4.29
N ASP A 34 4.03 -1.13 4.67
CA ASP A 34 4.94 -2.13 4.12
C ASP A 34 4.48 -3.57 4.43
N SER A 35 3.81 -3.76 5.58
CA SER A 35 3.30 -5.06 6.03
C SER A 35 2.10 -5.59 5.24
N CYS A 36 1.34 -4.72 4.58
CA CYS A 36 0.13 -5.09 3.84
C CYS A 36 0.07 -4.53 2.42
N ARG A 37 1.15 -3.93 1.92
CA ARG A 37 1.22 -3.47 0.52
C ARG A 37 1.09 -4.64 -0.44
N VAL A 38 0.55 -4.35 -1.61
CA VAL A 38 0.58 -5.29 -2.74
C VAL A 38 1.96 -5.18 -3.41
N THR A 39 2.58 -6.32 -3.66
CA THR A 39 3.88 -6.42 -4.34
C THR A 39 3.65 -7.04 -5.72
N LEU A 40 4.12 -6.36 -6.77
CA LEU A 40 4.10 -6.87 -8.14
C LEU A 40 5.35 -7.70 -8.42
N ASP A 41 5.32 -8.48 -9.50
CA ASP A 41 6.54 -9.14 -9.99
C ASP A 41 7.56 -8.08 -10.45
N PRO A 42 8.79 -8.10 -9.92
CA PRO A 42 9.80 -7.12 -10.29
C PRO A 42 10.25 -7.30 -11.74
N LEU A 43 10.38 -6.18 -12.45
CA LEU A 43 10.93 -6.15 -13.79
C LEU A 43 12.46 -6.02 -13.73
N PRO A 44 13.23 -6.82 -14.49
CA PRO A 44 14.69 -6.72 -14.49
C PRO A 44 15.19 -5.32 -14.88
N GLY A 45 16.00 -4.71 -14.01
CA GLY A 45 16.61 -3.41 -14.25
C GLY A 45 15.71 -2.19 -13.97
N ASP A 46 14.48 -2.39 -13.51
CA ASP A 46 13.56 -1.30 -13.15
C ASP A 46 13.33 -1.24 -11.64
N GLU A 47 14.00 -0.29 -10.99
CA GLU A 47 13.93 -0.11 -9.53
C GLU A 47 12.53 0.33 -9.09
N GLY A 48 11.96 -0.41 -8.13
CA GLY A 48 10.61 -0.16 -7.61
C GLY A 48 9.50 -0.61 -8.56
N SER A 49 9.80 -1.40 -9.60
CA SER A 49 8.77 -2.00 -10.47
C SER A 49 7.80 -2.92 -9.72
N ASP A 50 8.20 -3.42 -8.54
CA ASP A 50 7.37 -4.20 -7.62
C ASP A 50 6.38 -3.35 -6.81
N TYR A 51 6.46 -2.02 -6.90
CA TYR A 51 5.67 -1.10 -6.09
C TYR A 51 4.41 -0.59 -6.78
N ILE A 52 3.28 -0.74 -6.08
CA ILE A 52 2.02 -0.06 -6.36
C ILE A 52 1.45 0.50 -5.04
N ASN A 53 0.86 1.70 -5.09
CA ASN A 53 0.11 2.25 -3.96
C ASN A 53 -1.24 1.53 -3.83
N ALA A 54 -1.19 0.35 -3.20
CA ALA A 54 -2.33 -0.48 -2.89
C ALA A 54 -2.01 -1.36 -1.67
N SER A 55 -3.04 -1.69 -0.89
CA SER A 55 -2.94 -2.56 0.29
C SER A 55 -3.97 -3.68 0.25
N PHE A 56 -3.62 -4.81 0.85
CA PHE A 56 -4.58 -5.85 1.20
C PHE A 56 -5.40 -5.41 2.42
N ILE A 57 -6.71 -5.60 2.34
CA ILE A 57 -7.67 -5.41 3.43
C ILE A 57 -8.24 -6.77 3.77
N GLU A 58 -8.23 -7.12 5.05
CA GLU A 58 -8.89 -8.31 5.54
C GLU A 58 -10.39 -8.02 5.68
N ASP A 59 -11.22 -8.75 4.93
CA ASP A 59 -12.67 -8.78 5.10
C ASP A 59 -13.11 -10.10 5.77
N MET A 60 -14.41 -10.30 5.94
CA MET A 60 -14.95 -11.52 6.57
C MET A 60 -14.63 -12.82 5.80
N ASN A 61 -14.18 -12.72 4.54
CA ASN A 61 -13.86 -13.83 3.65
C ASN A 61 -12.36 -13.97 3.37
N GLY A 62 -11.51 -13.05 3.85
CA GLY A 62 -10.05 -13.09 3.72
C GLY A 62 -9.43 -11.78 3.21
N LEU A 63 -8.16 -11.83 2.80
CA LEU A 63 -7.41 -10.65 2.33
C LEU A 63 -7.75 -10.32 0.86
N GLN A 64 -8.18 -9.09 0.60
CA GLN A 64 -8.44 -8.57 -0.75
C GLN A 64 -7.62 -7.31 -1.03
N CYS A 65 -7.05 -7.22 -2.23
CA CYS A 65 -6.34 -6.02 -2.69
C CYS A 65 -7.36 -4.94 -3.07
N LEU A 66 -7.33 -3.79 -2.38
CA LEU A 66 -8.21 -2.67 -2.69
C LEU A 66 -7.46 -1.60 -3.50
N HIS A 67 -7.70 -1.59 -4.80
CA HIS A 67 -7.33 -0.49 -5.69
C HIS A 67 -8.56 0.38 -5.94
N ARG A 68 -8.48 1.70 -5.72
CA ARG A 68 -9.53 2.64 -6.14
C ARG A 68 -9.56 2.68 -7.66
N GLN A 69 -10.41 1.85 -8.28
CA GLN A 69 -10.71 1.94 -9.70
C GLN A 69 -11.29 3.34 -10.01
N PRO A 70 -10.74 4.09 -10.98
CA PRO A 70 -11.37 5.31 -11.44
C PRO A 70 -12.60 4.93 -12.30
N GLY A 71 -13.82 4.96 -11.75
CA GLY A 71 -14.99 4.74 -12.61
C GLY A 71 -16.37 4.42 -12.03
N THR A 72 -16.70 4.69 -10.77
CA THR A 72 -18.11 4.61 -10.32
C THR A 72 -18.62 5.99 -9.93
N THR A 73 -19.33 6.63 -10.86
CA THR A 73 -20.38 7.62 -10.57
C THR A 73 -21.49 7.00 -9.75
#